data_AF-A0A977L9M0-F1
#
_entry.id   AF-A0A977L9M0-F1
#
_cell.length_a   1.000
_cell.length_b   1.000
_cell.length_c   1.000
_cell.angle_alpha   90.00
_cell.angle_beta   90.00
_cell.angle_gamma   90.00
#
_symmetry.space_group_name_H-M   'P 1'
#
loop_
_entity.id
_entity.type
_entity.pdbx_description
1 polymer ?
#
loop_
_entity_poly.entity_id
_entity_poly.type
_entity_poly.pdbx_seq_one_letter_code
_entity_poly.pdbx_strand_id
1 'polypeptide(L)'
;METRKYGAGHVVVETYLTGLDKWIMADGQFNVIPTLDNLPLNAVEFQKAISKRDKLTLVDNNGTLKSKSSKKYLGFINEYLYYFDISFDNRIEPVNERLKVKEKAKLMLVPIGAKNPGLFEVSSKIDYCLYSNSLTDFYRKP
;
A
#
# COMPACT_ATOMS: atom_id res chain seq x y z
N MET A 1 -2.93 13.81 -0.34
CA MET A 1 -4.08 13.44 0.50
C MET A 1 -4.72 14.63 1.23
N GLU A 2 -3.96 15.53 1.88
CA GLU A 2 -4.55 16.52 2.81
C GLU A 2 -5.45 17.59 2.14
N THR A 3 -5.20 17.94 0.88
CA THR A 3 -5.94 19.01 0.16
C THR A 3 -7.02 18.50 -0.80
N ARG A 4 -7.08 17.19 -1.04
CA ARG A 4 -8.02 16.57 -1.99
C ARG A 4 -9.34 16.30 -1.27
N LYS A 5 -10.47 16.78 -1.80
CA LYS A 5 -11.78 16.68 -1.12
C LYS A 5 -12.34 15.25 -1.05
N TYR A 6 -12.05 14.41 -2.04
CA TYR A 6 -12.55 13.03 -2.14
C TYR A 6 -11.55 12.13 -2.88
N GLY A 7 -11.51 10.84 -2.55
CA GLY A 7 -10.65 9.86 -3.23
C GLY A 7 -9.16 10.11 -2.94
N ALA A 8 -8.86 10.55 -1.71
CA ALA A 8 -7.49 10.85 -1.29
C ALA A 8 -6.66 9.61 -0.90
N GLY A 9 -7.29 8.44 -0.84
CA GLY A 9 -6.66 7.15 -0.60
C GLY A 9 -7.16 6.08 -1.57
N HIS A 10 -6.43 4.98 -1.64
CA HIS A 10 -6.77 3.77 -2.40
C HIS A 10 -6.37 2.56 -1.56
N VAL A 11 -7.20 1.53 -1.55
CA VAL A 11 -6.99 0.33 -0.73
C VAL A 11 -6.50 -0.81 -1.62
N VAL A 12 -5.41 -1.45 -1.20
CA VAL A 12 -4.89 -2.67 -1.79
C VAL A 12 -4.78 -3.75 -0.71
N VAL A 13 -4.65 -5.00 -1.12
CA VAL A 13 -4.38 -6.11 -0.21
C VAL A 13 -2.91 -6.48 -0.33
N GLU A 14 -2.26 -6.75 0.80
CA GLU A 14 -0.97 -7.42 0.82
C GLU A 14 -1.08 -8.77 1.54
N THR A 15 -0.37 -9.77 1.02
CA THR A 15 -0.33 -11.11 1.60
C THR A 15 1.10 -11.64 1.64
N TYR A 16 1.41 -12.43 2.66
CA TYR A 16 2.71 -13.07 2.79
C TYR A 16 2.71 -14.40 2.04
N LEU A 17 3.58 -14.51 1.03
CA LEU A 17 3.83 -15.77 0.35
C LEU A 17 5.00 -16.49 1.00
N THR A 18 4.71 -17.57 1.72
CA THR A 18 5.70 -18.41 2.41
C THR A 18 6.76 -18.97 1.45
N GLY A 19 6.35 -19.38 0.24
CA GLY A 19 7.27 -19.90 -0.78
C GLY A 19 8.25 -18.86 -1.35
N LEU A 20 7.97 -17.56 -1.18
CA LEU A 20 8.86 -16.47 -1.58
C LEU A 20 9.48 -15.75 -0.37
N ASP A 21 9.09 -16.13 0.86
CA ASP A 21 9.49 -15.47 2.10
C ASP A 21 9.26 -13.94 2.05
N LYS A 22 8.11 -13.54 1.49
CA LYS A 22 7.89 -12.16 1.03
C LYS A 22 6.42 -11.73 1.06
N TRP A 23 6.18 -10.48 1.43
CA TRP A 23 4.91 -9.78 1.23
C TRP A 23 4.74 -9.35 -0.24
N ILE A 24 3.54 -9.54 -0.78
CA ILE A 24 3.19 -9.11 -2.13
C ILE A 24 1.91 -8.29 -2.10
N MET A 25 1.76 -7.33 -3.02
CA MET A 25 0.52 -6.58 -3.18
C MET A 25 -0.36 -7.17 -4.28
N ALA A 26 -1.66 -7.06 -4.08
CA ALA A 26 -2.67 -7.27 -5.10
C ALA A 26 -3.71 -6.14 -5.02
N ASP A 27 -4.02 -5.56 -6.18
CA ASP A 27 -5.09 -4.58 -6.32
C ASP A 27 -6.35 -5.28 -6.82
N GLY A 28 -7.23 -5.66 -5.89
CA GLY A 28 -8.45 -6.38 -6.20
C GLY A 28 -9.45 -5.55 -7.02
N GLN A 29 -9.40 -4.22 -6.94
CA GLN A 29 -10.29 -3.35 -7.73
C GLN A 29 -9.91 -3.38 -9.22
N PHE A 30 -8.62 -3.47 -9.51
CA PHE A 30 -8.11 -3.49 -10.89
C PHE A 30 -7.73 -4.88 -11.39
N ASN A 31 -7.77 -5.91 -10.53
CA ASN A 31 -7.29 -7.26 -10.81
C ASN A 31 -5.80 -7.25 -11.24
N VAL A 32 -4.94 -6.54 -10.50
CA VAL A 32 -3.52 -6.35 -10.85
C VAL A 32 -2.58 -6.79 -9.74
N ILE A 33 -1.54 -7.53 -10.12
CA ILE A 33 -0.35 -7.78 -9.31
C ILE A 33 0.87 -7.21 -10.06
N PRO A 34 1.66 -6.31 -9.47
CA PRO A 34 2.88 -5.82 -10.08
C PRO A 34 4.04 -6.80 -9.87
N THR A 35 4.84 -6.99 -10.92
CA THR A 35 6.04 -7.83 -10.89
C THR A 35 7.23 -7.12 -11.50
N LEU A 36 8.42 -7.45 -11.02
CA LEU A 36 9.71 -7.07 -11.60
C LEU A 36 10.52 -8.35 -11.78
N ASP A 37 11.01 -8.60 -13.00
CA ASP A 37 11.73 -9.83 -13.34
C ASP A 37 10.99 -11.11 -12.91
N ASN A 38 9.65 -11.12 -13.12
CA ASN A 38 8.72 -12.17 -12.72
C ASN A 38 8.56 -12.38 -11.21
N LEU A 39 9.16 -11.55 -10.36
CA LEU A 39 8.94 -11.56 -8.92
C LEU A 39 7.83 -10.57 -8.55
N PRO A 40 6.78 -11.00 -7.82
CA PRO A 40 5.75 -10.10 -7.33
C PRO A 40 6.33 -9.10 -6.32
N LEU A 41 5.79 -7.89 -6.33
CA LEU A 41 6.24 -6.78 -5.50
C LEU A 41 5.23 -6.50 -4.38
N ASN A 42 5.73 -6.03 -3.23
CA ASN A 42 4.90 -5.27 -2.28
C ASN A 42 4.73 -3.81 -2.74
N ALA A 43 3.89 -3.06 -2.05
CA ALA A 43 3.56 -1.68 -2.41
C ALA A 43 4.79 -0.74 -2.40
N VAL A 44 5.70 -0.89 -1.43
CA VAL A 44 6.92 -0.07 -1.36
C VAL A 44 7.92 -0.42 -2.46
N GLU A 45 8.08 -1.69 -2.79
CA GLU A 45 8.93 -2.11 -3.91
C GLU A 45 8.35 -1.66 -5.24
N PHE A 46 7.02 -1.71 -5.40
CA PHE A 46 6.34 -1.21 -6.59
C PHE A 46 6.52 0.29 -6.75
N GLN A 47 6.36 1.05 -5.67
CA GLN A 47 6.67 2.49 -5.59
C GLN A 47 8.11 2.79 -6.03
N LYS A 48 9.07 2.03 -5.52
CA LYS A 48 10.49 2.17 -5.86
C LYS A 48 10.77 1.88 -7.33
N ALA A 49 10.18 0.81 -7.87
CA ALA A 49 10.34 0.40 -9.25
C ALA A 49 9.75 1.43 -10.23
N ILE A 50 8.58 2.00 -9.92
CA ILE A 50 7.99 3.11 -10.69
C ILE A 50 8.94 4.32 -10.66
N SER A 51 9.44 4.70 -9.48
CA SER A 51 10.33 5.85 -9.32
C SER A 51 11.64 5.70 -10.09
N LYS A 52 12.18 4.49 -10.18
CA LYS A 52 13.38 4.15 -10.95
C LYS A 52 13.13 3.99 -12.45
N ARG A 53 11.86 3.95 -12.87
CA ARG A 53 11.45 3.63 -14.24
C ARG A 53 11.90 2.23 -14.67
N ASP A 54 11.88 1.28 -13.74
CA ASP A 54 12.18 -0.11 -14.01
C ASP A 54 11.15 -0.71 -14.98
N LYS A 55 11.53 -1.77 -15.72
CA LYS A 55 10.65 -2.45 -16.67
C LYS A 55 9.69 -3.39 -15.94
N LEU A 56 8.67 -2.80 -15.33
CA LEU A 56 7.61 -3.50 -14.62
C LEU A 56 6.71 -4.30 -15.57
N THR A 57 6.28 -5.46 -15.08
CA THR A 57 5.19 -6.24 -15.69
C THR A 57 4.00 -6.19 -14.74
N LEU A 58 2.82 -5.90 -15.28
CA LEU A 58 1.57 -5.99 -14.52
C LEU A 58 0.84 -7.23 -14.99
N VAL A 59 0.44 -8.08 -14.06
CA VAL A 59 -0.25 -9.33 -14.37
C VAL A 59 -1.65 -9.36 -13.77
N ASP A 60 -2.58 -9.96 -14.49
CA ASP A 60 -3.91 -10.35 -14.05
C ASP A 60 -4.12 -11.87 -14.22
N ASN A 61 -5.35 -12.34 -13.99
CA ASN A 61 -5.71 -13.75 -14.18
C ASN A 61 -5.63 -14.25 -15.65
N ASN A 62 -5.47 -13.36 -16.62
CA ASN A 62 -5.31 -13.67 -18.04
C ASN A 62 -3.86 -13.50 -18.54
N GLY A 63 -2.92 -13.16 -17.64
CA GLY A 63 -1.51 -12.98 -17.95
C GLY A 63 -1.08 -11.51 -17.90
N THR A 64 -0.19 -11.10 -18.81
CA THR A 64 0.36 -9.74 -18.80
C THR A 64 -0.63 -8.72 -19.36
N LEU A 65 -0.83 -7.62 -18.63
CA LEU A 65 -1.66 -6.51 -19.08
C LEU A 65 -1.12 -5.90 -20.38
N LYS A 66 -2.05 -5.57 -21.29
CA LYS A 66 -1.72 -4.82 -22.52
C LYS A 66 -1.20 -3.42 -22.15
N SER A 67 -0.26 -2.89 -22.94
CA SER A 67 0.41 -1.60 -22.74
C SER A 67 -0.54 -0.44 -22.39
N LYS A 68 -1.70 -0.33 -23.06
CA LYS A 68 -2.71 0.71 -22.79
C LYS A 68 -3.29 0.58 -21.37
N SER A 69 -3.64 -0.63 -20.95
CA SER A 69 -4.17 -0.91 -19.61
C SER A 69 -3.10 -0.66 -18.55
N SER A 70 -1.86 -1.10 -18.81
CA SER A 70 -0.75 -0.90 -17.88
C SER A 70 -0.47 0.58 -17.64
N LYS A 71 -0.40 1.39 -18.71
CA LYS A 71 -0.21 2.84 -18.58
C LYS A 71 -1.34 3.52 -17.81
N LYS A 72 -2.60 3.10 -18.06
CA LYS A 72 -3.76 3.64 -17.33
C LYS A 72 -3.68 3.32 -15.85
N TYR A 73 -3.36 2.07 -15.50
CA TYR A 73 -3.21 1.66 -14.10
C TYR A 73 -2.07 2.38 -13.41
N LEU A 74 -0.88 2.44 -14.03
CA LEU A 74 0.28 3.15 -13.49
C LEU A 74 -0.01 4.63 -13.27
N GLY A 75 -0.72 5.29 -14.20
CA GLY A 75 -1.12 6.68 -14.05
C GLY A 75 -2.08 6.91 -12.88
N PHE A 76 -2.96 5.94 -12.59
CA PHE A 76 -3.86 6.00 -11.45
C PHE A 76 -3.14 5.70 -10.12
N ILE A 77 -2.50 4.53 -10.02
CA ILE A 77 -1.97 4.00 -8.74
C ILE A 77 -0.82 4.85 -8.20
N ASN A 78 -0.04 5.49 -9.07
CA ASN A 78 1.12 6.28 -8.68
C ASN A 78 0.77 7.45 -7.74
N GLU A 79 -0.47 7.96 -7.77
CA GLU A 79 -0.92 9.01 -6.85
C GLU A 79 -1.07 8.53 -5.39
N TYR A 80 -1.14 7.21 -5.18
CA TYR A 80 -1.46 6.58 -3.91
C TYR A 80 -0.26 5.88 -3.26
N LEU A 81 0.86 5.75 -3.97
CA LEU A 81 2.05 5.04 -3.51
C LEU A 81 3.07 5.98 -2.84
N TYR A 82 2.65 6.76 -1.84
CA TYR A 82 3.55 7.67 -1.12
C TYR A 82 3.49 7.53 0.40
N TYR A 83 2.28 7.52 0.96
CA TYR A 83 2.03 7.16 2.35
C TYR A 83 1.23 5.88 2.39
N PHE A 84 1.57 4.97 3.30
CA PHE A 84 0.91 3.68 3.42
C PHE A 84 0.44 3.49 4.86
N ASP A 85 -0.81 3.08 5.09
CA ASP A 85 -1.27 2.70 6.42
C ASP A 85 -1.73 1.24 6.47
N ILE A 86 -1.49 0.61 7.61
CA ILE A 86 -2.01 -0.72 7.95
C ILE A 86 -2.66 -0.68 9.32
N SER A 87 -3.65 -1.55 9.51
CA SER A 87 -4.23 -1.80 10.83
C SER A 87 -3.32 -2.73 11.63
N PHE A 88 -3.19 -2.50 12.94
CA PHE A 88 -2.55 -3.48 13.84
C PHE A 88 -3.36 -4.77 13.96
N ASP A 89 -4.65 -4.70 13.63
CA ASP A 89 -5.59 -5.81 13.62
C ASP A 89 -6.32 -5.84 12.28
N ASN A 90 -6.02 -6.83 11.44
CA ASN A 90 -6.60 -6.99 10.10
C ASN A 90 -7.74 -8.01 10.05
N ARG A 91 -8.21 -8.50 11.21
CA ARG A 91 -9.41 -9.36 11.30
C ARG A 91 -10.63 -8.60 10.77
N ILE A 92 -11.50 -9.28 10.05
CA ILE A 92 -12.69 -8.67 9.41
C ILE A 92 -13.99 -9.01 10.15
N GLU A 93 -13.97 -10.07 10.94
CA GLU A 93 -15.08 -10.53 11.76
C GLU A 93 -15.39 -9.55 12.91
N PRO A 94 -16.65 -9.49 13.39
CA PRO A 94 -16.99 -8.74 14.60
C PRO A 94 -16.20 -9.27 15.80
N VAL A 95 -15.52 -8.37 16.51
CA VAL A 95 -14.77 -8.68 17.72
C VAL A 95 -15.10 -7.65 18.80
N ASN A 96 -15.04 -8.05 20.06
CA ASN A 96 -15.31 -7.15 21.19
C ASN A 96 -14.27 -6.03 21.29
N GLU A 97 -13.00 -6.34 20.97
CA GLU A 97 -11.90 -5.38 20.98
C GLU A 97 -10.89 -5.67 19.87
N ARG A 98 -10.42 -4.60 19.22
CA ARG A 98 -9.36 -4.63 18.20
C ARG A 98 -8.02 -4.28 18.86
N LEU A 99 -6.94 -4.94 18.43
CA LEU A 99 -5.59 -4.63 18.91
C LEU A 99 -5.25 -3.16 18.63
N LYS A 100 -4.70 -2.48 19.65
CA LYS A 100 -4.13 -1.14 19.55
C LYS A 100 -2.72 -1.13 20.12
N VAL A 101 -1.89 -0.22 19.61
CA VAL A 101 -0.56 0.04 20.15
C VAL A 101 -0.50 1.52 20.52
N LYS A 102 -0.20 1.83 21.79
CA LYS A 102 -0.20 3.20 22.32
C LYS A 102 -1.50 3.95 21.99
N GLU A 103 -2.65 3.30 22.20
CA GLU A 103 -4.00 3.80 21.87
C GLU A 103 -4.28 4.07 20.38
N LYS A 104 -3.37 3.71 19.47
CA LYS A 104 -3.54 3.86 18.02
C LYS A 104 -3.93 2.53 17.39
N ALA A 105 -4.82 2.58 16.40
CA ALA A 105 -5.31 1.39 15.70
C ALA A 105 -4.48 1.04 14.46
N LYS A 106 -3.66 1.99 13.98
CA LYS A 106 -2.93 1.86 12.72
C LYS A 106 -1.48 2.29 12.83
N LEU A 107 -0.67 1.80 11.89
CA LEU A 107 0.67 2.26 11.59
C LEU A 107 0.67 2.94 10.22
N MET A 108 1.23 4.15 10.12
CA MET A 108 1.44 4.91 8.90
C MET A 108 2.93 4.91 8.57
N LEU A 109 3.30 4.35 7.43
CA LEU A 109 4.62 4.43 6.85
C LEU A 109 4.78 5.75 6.09
N VAL A 110 5.80 6.51 6.48
CA VAL A 110 6.12 7.84 5.96
C VAL A 110 7.56 7.83 5.41
N PRO A 111 7.80 8.28 4.16
CA PRO A 111 9.14 8.39 3.61
C PRO A 111 10.05 9.27 4.47
N ILE A 112 11.35 8.95 4.51
CA ILE A 112 12.35 9.75 5.24
C ILE A 112 12.35 11.18 4.69
N GLY A 113 12.25 12.17 5.59
CA GLY A 113 12.20 13.60 5.25
C GLY A 113 10.82 14.11 4.84
N ALA A 114 9.83 13.22 4.66
CA ALA A 114 8.45 13.65 4.44
C ALA A 114 7.80 14.08 5.76
N LYS A 115 6.83 15.00 5.67
CA LYS A 115 6.02 15.42 6.81
C LYS A 115 4.96 14.35 7.10
N ASN A 116 4.75 14.05 8.37
CA ASN A 116 3.62 13.21 8.80
C ASN A 116 2.30 13.89 8.38
N PRO A 117 1.44 13.24 7.57
CA PRO A 117 0.14 13.80 7.20
C PRO A 117 -0.76 13.87 8.43
N GLY A 118 -1.37 15.03 8.70
CA GLY A 118 -2.24 15.25 9.86
C GLY A 118 -3.72 15.27 9.50
N LEU A 119 -4.05 15.44 8.21
CA LEU A 119 -5.42 15.51 7.70
C LEU A 119 -5.62 14.56 6.50
N PHE A 120 -6.77 13.91 6.47
CA PHE A 120 -7.29 13.14 5.35
C PHE A 120 -8.53 13.86 4.81
N GLU A 121 -8.57 14.03 3.50
CA GLU A 121 -9.70 14.67 2.80
C GLU A 121 -10.10 16.04 3.39
N VAL A 122 -9.11 16.92 3.61
CA VAL A 122 -9.25 18.30 4.13
C VAL A 122 -9.66 18.39 5.59
N SER A 123 -10.53 17.52 6.11
CA SER A 123 -11.15 17.69 7.43
C SER A 123 -10.90 16.55 8.42
N SER A 124 -10.64 15.33 7.95
CA SER A 124 -10.53 14.16 8.84
C SER A 124 -9.16 14.13 9.48
N LYS A 125 -9.07 14.36 10.79
CA LYS A 125 -7.80 14.28 11.52
C LYS A 125 -7.24 12.86 11.49
N ILE A 126 -5.93 12.74 11.29
CA ILE A 126 -5.20 11.48 11.37
C ILE A 126 -4.56 11.38 12.76
N ASP A 127 -5.39 11.19 13.78
CA ASP A 127 -4.96 11.00 15.17
C ASP A 127 -5.00 9.52 15.61
N TYR A 128 -5.32 8.61 14.71
CA TYR A 128 -5.48 7.17 14.97
C TYR A 128 -4.27 6.32 14.54
N CYS A 129 -3.22 6.95 13.98
CA CYS A 129 -2.00 6.28 13.52
C CYS A 129 -0.79 6.56 14.41
N LEU A 130 0.10 5.58 14.54
CA LEU A 130 1.52 5.82 14.80
C LEU A 130 2.23 6.06 13.47
N TYR A 131 3.21 6.97 13.43
CA TYR A 131 4.04 7.19 12.25
C TYR A 131 5.38 6.47 12.40
N SER A 132 5.84 5.84 11.33
CA SER A 132 7.17 5.22 11.25
C SER A 132 7.74 5.39 9.85
N ASN A 133 9.06 5.30 9.72
CA ASN A 133 9.79 5.21 8.45
C ASN A 133 10.50 3.85 8.30
N SER A 134 10.26 2.93 9.24
CA SER A 134 10.88 1.62 9.30
C SER A 134 10.10 0.61 8.47
N LEU A 135 10.72 0.11 7.40
CA LEU A 135 10.14 -0.98 6.61
C LEU A 135 10.02 -2.28 7.42
N THR A 136 10.88 -2.48 8.43
CA THR A 136 10.81 -3.68 9.28
C THR A 136 9.63 -3.65 10.23
N ASP A 137 9.08 -2.47 10.55
CA ASP A 137 7.84 -2.36 11.33
C ASP A 137 6.63 -2.75 10.46
N PHE A 138 6.68 -2.38 9.18
CA PHE A 138 5.57 -2.51 8.23
C PHE A 138 5.50 -3.90 7.57
N TYR A 139 6.66 -4.49 7.25
CA TYR A 139 6.79 -5.77 6.54
C TYR A 139 7.38 -6.87 7.43
N ARG A 140 6.82 -7.03 8.64
CA ARG A 140 7.20 -8.13 9.53
C ARG A 140 6.75 -9.46 8.94
N LYS A 141 7.58 -10.50 9.08
CA LYS A 141 7.14 -11.87 8.78
C LYS A 141 6.00 -12.27 9.75
N PRO A 142 4.90 -12.86 9.26
CA PRO A 142 3.80 -13.34 10.11
C PRO A 142 4.24 -14.35 11.17
#